data_AF-A0A7V4SR71-F1
#
_entry.id   AF-A0A7V4SR71-F1
#
_cell.length_a   1.000
_cell.length_b   1.000
_cell.length_c   1.000
_cell.angle_alpha   90.00
_cell.angle_beta   90.00
_cell.angle_gamma   90.00
#
_symmetry.space_group_name_H-M   'P 1'
#
loop_
_entity.id
_entity.type
_entity.pdbx_description
1 polymer ?
#
loop_
_entity_poly.entity_id
_entity_poly.type
_entity_poly.pdbx_seq_one_letter_code
_entity_poly.pdbx_strand_id
1 'polypeptide(L)'
;MSTLYPFNPNYGQQIQGELGSDPVDMSFLAHYQKAPAATGAATIHAAITLPDSGTLDVTTGITNPDVPRTLTITGNQAGVTGNVVIEGTDAAGTTITDTIAANGTSTVEGMRAFKTVTKITVPAKAGAGDTISVGTGKKLGLSHKVYNAACLLVKLFNGSADTGTLAVHSELSKNLFALNGTPDGTKVVDLFYIV
;
A
#
# COMPACT_ATOMS: atom_id res chain seq x y z
N MET A 1 5.84 -36.88 -37.42
CA MET A 1 6.02 -35.77 -36.46
C MET A 1 4.64 -35.22 -36.16
N SER A 2 4.06 -35.53 -35.00
CA SER A 2 2.79 -34.96 -34.58
C SER A 2 2.98 -33.46 -34.36
N THR A 3 2.22 -32.65 -35.08
CA THR A 3 2.19 -31.20 -34.92
C THR A 3 1.63 -30.89 -33.53
N LEU A 4 2.48 -30.36 -32.63
CA LEU A 4 2.02 -29.85 -31.34
C LEU A 4 1.01 -28.73 -31.60
N TYR A 5 -0.24 -28.97 -31.20
CA TYR A 5 -1.34 -28.02 -31.18
C TYR A 5 -0.94 -26.76 -30.39
N PRO A 6 -1.40 -25.53 -30.73
CA PRO A 6 -0.84 -24.31 -30.15
C PRO A 6 -1.02 -24.21 -28.63
N PHE A 7 0.06 -23.76 -27.97
CA PHE A 7 0.18 -23.54 -26.52
C PHE A 7 -0.97 -22.67 -25.97
N ASN A 8 -1.72 -23.20 -25.00
CA ASN A 8 -2.77 -22.48 -24.28
C ASN A 8 -2.26 -22.05 -22.90
N PRO A 9 -1.91 -20.76 -22.68
CA PRO A 9 -1.38 -20.28 -21.40
C PRO A 9 -2.38 -20.35 -20.24
N ASN A 10 -3.66 -20.67 -20.51
CA ASN A 10 -4.70 -20.88 -19.51
C ASN A 10 -4.93 -22.38 -19.19
N TYR A 11 -4.16 -23.29 -19.78
CA TYR A 11 -4.26 -24.75 -19.59
C TYR A 11 -2.90 -25.33 -19.20
N GLY A 12 -2.71 -25.60 -17.90
CA GLY A 12 -1.65 -26.46 -17.37
C GLY A 12 -0.23 -25.92 -17.50
N GLN A 13 0.18 -25.08 -16.55
CA GLN A 13 1.58 -24.68 -16.35
C GLN A 13 2.26 -25.66 -15.38
N GLN A 14 2.25 -26.97 -15.68
CA GLN A 14 2.89 -27.97 -14.83
C GLN A 14 4.24 -28.41 -15.40
N ILE A 15 5.21 -28.63 -14.53
CA ILE A 15 6.56 -29.10 -14.85
C ILE A 15 6.63 -30.59 -14.52
N GLN A 16 7.19 -31.36 -15.45
CA GLN A 16 7.42 -32.79 -15.23
C GLN A 16 8.42 -32.98 -14.09
N GLY A 17 8.03 -33.74 -13.07
CA GLY A 17 8.94 -34.20 -12.02
C GLY A 17 9.77 -35.41 -12.47
N GLU A 18 10.43 -36.07 -11.51
CA GLU A 18 11.13 -37.33 -11.78
C GLU A 18 10.18 -38.44 -12.27
N LEU A 19 10.72 -39.49 -12.90
CA LEU A 19 9.93 -40.59 -13.43
C LEU A 19 9.07 -41.24 -12.32
N GLY A 20 7.75 -41.21 -12.50
CA GLY A 20 6.79 -41.76 -11.54
C GLY A 20 6.29 -40.77 -10.49
N SER A 21 6.76 -39.52 -10.51
CA SER A 21 6.21 -38.44 -9.68
C SER A 21 5.08 -37.69 -10.37
N ASP A 22 4.19 -37.12 -9.55
CA ASP A 22 3.15 -36.23 -10.04
C ASP A 22 3.77 -34.92 -10.56
N PRO A 23 3.24 -34.37 -11.66
CA PRO A 23 3.68 -33.08 -12.16
C PRO A 23 3.32 -31.96 -11.16
N VAL A 24 4.19 -30.96 -11.04
CA VAL A 24 4.03 -29.83 -10.10
C VAL A 24 3.76 -28.54 -10.83
N ASP A 25 3.09 -27.58 -10.19
CA ASP A 25 2.82 -26.29 -10.81
C ASP A 25 4.10 -25.44 -10.94
N MET A 26 4.24 -24.75 -12.08
CA MET A 26 5.31 -23.79 -12.33
C MET A 26 5.06 -22.50 -11.55
N SER A 27 6.10 -21.98 -10.90
CA SER A 27 6.07 -20.69 -10.24
C SER A 27 6.66 -19.59 -11.12
N PHE A 28 6.20 -18.36 -10.92
CA PHE A 28 6.81 -17.17 -11.52
C PHE A 28 7.42 -16.29 -10.45
N LEU A 29 8.54 -15.65 -10.77
CA LEU A 29 9.18 -14.67 -9.89
C LEU A 29 8.82 -13.26 -10.37
N ALA A 30 8.10 -12.52 -9.53
CA ALA A 30 7.87 -11.10 -9.73
C ALA A 30 9.06 -10.30 -9.21
N HIS A 31 9.51 -9.32 -10.00
CA HIS A 31 10.50 -8.32 -9.61
C HIS A 31 9.80 -6.98 -9.40
N TYR A 32 9.75 -6.50 -8.16
CA TYR A 32 9.22 -5.19 -7.82
C TYR A 32 10.37 -4.24 -7.51
N GLN A 33 10.47 -3.17 -8.29
CA GLN A 33 11.51 -2.17 -8.14
C GLN A 33 10.91 -0.76 -8.15
N LYS A 34 11.07 -0.03 -7.05
CA LYS A 34 10.59 1.35 -6.89
C LYS A 34 11.53 2.18 -6.02
N ALA A 35 11.60 3.47 -6.26
CA ALA A 35 12.30 4.44 -5.41
C ALA A 35 11.26 5.34 -4.70
N PRO A 36 10.62 4.87 -3.63
CA PRO A 36 9.62 5.66 -2.92
C PRO A 36 10.21 6.97 -2.39
N ALA A 37 9.47 8.05 -2.53
CA ALA A 37 9.77 9.35 -1.95
C ALA A 37 9.75 9.29 -0.41
N ALA A 38 10.46 10.23 0.22
CA ALA A 38 10.44 10.41 1.66
C ALA A 38 9.00 10.53 2.19
N THR A 39 8.74 9.91 3.34
CA THR A 39 7.47 10.09 4.06
C THR A 39 7.34 11.51 4.57
N GLY A 40 6.12 12.03 4.68
CA GLY A 40 5.84 13.30 5.33
C GLY A 40 4.38 13.39 5.76
N ALA A 41 4.09 14.22 6.77
CA ALA A 41 2.76 14.32 7.39
C ALA A 41 1.70 15.00 6.51
N ALA A 42 2.12 15.69 5.44
CA ALA A 42 1.27 16.51 4.58
C ALA A 42 1.56 16.29 3.07
N THR A 43 2.04 15.11 2.69
CA THR A 43 2.38 14.80 1.29
C THR A 43 1.16 14.55 0.40
N ILE A 44 0.01 14.17 0.97
CA ILE A 44 -1.24 13.94 0.23
C ILE A 44 -2.15 15.15 0.29
N HIS A 45 -2.29 15.73 1.47
CA HIS A 45 -3.05 16.96 1.66
C HIS A 45 -2.47 17.76 2.83
N ALA A 46 -2.42 19.08 2.67
CA ALA A 46 -2.10 19.99 3.77
C ALA A 46 -3.11 19.88 4.92
N ALA A 47 -2.87 20.57 6.02
CA ALA A 47 -3.78 20.58 7.17
C ALA A 47 -5.20 21.05 6.77
N ILE A 48 -6.17 20.13 6.84
CA ILE A 48 -7.59 20.37 6.56
C ILE A 48 -8.22 20.92 7.84
N THR A 49 -8.86 22.08 7.75
CA THR A 49 -9.67 22.62 8.85
C THR A 49 -10.91 21.76 9.08
N LEU A 50 -11.09 21.28 10.31
CA LEU A 50 -12.24 20.46 10.66
C LEU A 50 -13.51 21.32 10.82
N PRO A 51 -14.68 20.87 10.32
CA PRO A 51 -15.93 21.62 10.41
C PRO A 51 -16.45 21.69 11.86
N ASP A 52 -17.35 22.65 12.15
CA ASP A 52 -17.98 22.78 13.47
C ASP A 52 -18.90 21.60 13.84
N SER A 53 -19.50 20.97 12.84
CA SER A 53 -20.40 19.83 13.00
C SER A 53 -20.40 18.94 11.75
N GLY A 54 -20.86 17.70 11.90
CA GLY A 54 -20.93 16.74 10.81
C GLY A 54 -19.55 16.32 10.28
N THR A 55 -19.48 16.10 8.98
CA THR A 55 -18.25 15.74 8.26
C THR A 55 -18.01 16.69 7.10
N LEU A 56 -16.76 16.84 6.69
CA LEU A 56 -16.37 17.59 5.50
C LEU A 56 -15.72 16.64 4.49
N ASP A 57 -16.27 16.61 3.28
CA ASP A 57 -15.69 15.91 2.14
C ASP A 57 -14.72 16.84 1.38
N VAL A 58 -13.46 16.43 1.30
CA VAL A 58 -12.41 17.08 0.53
C VAL A 58 -12.19 16.29 -0.76
N THR A 59 -12.33 16.95 -1.91
CA THR A 59 -12.19 16.36 -3.26
C THR A 59 -11.22 17.13 -4.16
N THR A 60 -10.61 18.20 -3.66
CA THR A 60 -9.65 19.05 -4.38
C THR A 60 -8.37 19.22 -3.56
N GLY A 61 -7.26 19.59 -4.20
CA GLY A 61 -5.98 19.79 -3.49
C GLY A 61 -5.35 18.49 -2.99
N ILE A 62 -5.84 17.34 -3.45
CA ILE A 62 -5.33 16.01 -3.13
C ILE A 62 -4.22 15.65 -4.10
N THR A 63 -3.06 15.29 -3.55
CA THR A 63 -1.94 14.71 -4.30
C THR A 63 -1.97 13.19 -4.17
N ASN A 64 -1.75 12.47 -5.26
CA ASN A 64 -1.64 11.01 -5.21
C ASN A 64 -0.26 10.58 -4.68
N PRO A 65 -0.18 9.43 -3.98
CA PRO A 65 1.10 8.85 -3.61
C PRO A 65 2.01 8.61 -4.82
N ASP A 66 3.32 8.71 -4.61
CA ASP A 66 4.35 8.47 -5.61
C ASP A 66 4.42 7.00 -6.06
N VAL A 67 4.10 6.09 -5.13
CA VAL A 67 3.92 4.66 -5.33
C VAL A 67 2.73 4.18 -4.50
N PRO A 68 2.08 3.05 -4.87
CA PRO A 68 1.06 2.46 -4.01
C PRO A 68 1.59 2.25 -2.59
N ARG A 69 1.01 2.92 -1.59
CA ARG A 69 1.46 2.86 -0.19
C ARG A 69 0.36 3.27 0.77
N THR A 70 0.50 2.90 2.03
CA THR A 70 -0.38 3.34 3.11
C THR A 70 -0.34 4.86 3.27
N LEU A 71 -1.41 5.41 3.80
CA LEU A 71 -1.50 6.83 4.15
C LEU A 71 -1.44 7.00 5.65
N THR A 72 -1.12 8.21 6.09
CA THR A 72 -1.10 8.59 7.50
C THR A 72 -1.97 9.82 7.73
N ILE A 73 -2.55 9.93 8.91
CA ILE A 73 -3.19 11.16 9.39
C ILE A 73 -2.49 11.66 10.65
N THR A 74 -2.45 12.98 10.82
CA THR A 74 -1.91 13.62 12.02
C THR A 74 -2.77 14.82 12.38
N GLY A 75 -3.30 14.86 13.61
CA GLY A 75 -3.96 16.04 14.15
C GLY A 75 -2.96 17.09 14.61
N ASN A 76 -3.33 18.37 14.59
CA ASN A 76 -2.47 19.44 15.09
C ASN A 76 -2.53 19.66 16.62
N GLN A 77 -3.57 19.14 17.28
CA GLN A 77 -3.80 19.30 18.73
C GLN A 77 -4.09 17.96 19.40
N ALA A 78 -3.81 17.86 20.70
CA ALA A 78 -4.01 16.62 21.46
C ALA A 78 -5.49 16.18 21.54
N GLY A 79 -6.43 17.12 21.41
CA GLY A 79 -7.87 16.84 21.44
C GLY A 79 -8.47 16.35 20.11
N VAL A 80 -7.70 16.34 19.02
CA VAL A 80 -8.19 15.90 17.70
C VAL A 80 -8.52 14.41 17.75
N THR A 81 -9.78 14.09 17.50
CA THR A 81 -10.32 12.72 17.52
C THR A 81 -11.29 12.51 16.35
N GLY A 82 -11.89 11.32 16.26
CA GLY A 82 -12.83 10.96 15.21
C GLY A 82 -12.18 10.24 14.04
N ASN A 83 -13.01 9.81 13.09
CA ASN A 83 -12.57 8.99 11.97
C ASN A 83 -12.37 9.84 10.72
N VAL A 84 -11.21 9.66 10.08
CA VAL A 84 -10.96 10.12 8.72
C VAL A 84 -11.20 8.95 7.78
N VAL A 85 -12.07 9.14 6.80
CA VAL A 85 -12.35 8.14 5.76
C VAL A 85 -11.67 8.58 4.47
N ILE A 86 -10.84 7.71 3.90
CA ILE A 86 -10.12 7.98 2.66
C ILE A 86 -10.60 7.01 1.60
N GLU A 87 -11.01 7.55 0.45
CA GLU A 87 -11.45 6.80 -0.72
C GLU A 87 -10.52 7.06 -1.90
N GLY A 88 -10.30 6.01 -2.70
CA GLY A 88 -9.43 6.06 -3.85
C GLY A 88 -9.30 4.69 -4.50
N THR A 89 -8.15 4.42 -5.11
CA THR A 89 -7.91 3.11 -5.76
C THR A 89 -6.64 2.43 -5.28
N ASP A 90 -6.63 1.10 -5.30
CA ASP A 90 -5.43 0.29 -5.08
C ASP A 90 -4.50 0.24 -6.32
N ALA A 91 -3.44 -0.58 -6.25
CA ALA A 91 -2.47 -0.74 -7.33
C ALA A 91 -3.09 -1.22 -8.67
N ALA A 92 -4.18 -1.99 -8.60
CA ALA A 92 -4.91 -2.51 -9.77
C ALA A 92 -6.02 -1.56 -10.25
N GLY A 93 -6.23 -0.42 -9.59
CA GLY A 93 -7.30 0.52 -9.92
C GLY A 93 -8.66 0.15 -9.30
N THR A 94 -8.71 -0.84 -8.41
CA THR A 94 -9.95 -1.19 -7.70
C THR A 94 -10.24 -0.14 -6.65
N THR A 95 -11.49 0.33 -6.57
CA THR A 95 -11.91 1.28 -5.54
C THR A 95 -11.76 0.65 -4.15
N ILE A 96 -11.15 1.42 -3.24
CA ILE A 96 -10.94 1.03 -1.85
C ILE A 96 -11.27 2.19 -0.92
N THR A 97 -11.59 1.83 0.33
CA THR A 97 -11.83 2.76 1.42
C THR A 97 -11.00 2.35 2.64
N ASP A 98 -10.39 3.31 3.31
CA ASP A 98 -9.72 3.11 4.60
C ASP A 98 -10.26 4.11 5.63
N THR A 99 -10.45 3.65 6.86
CA THR A 99 -10.97 4.46 7.95
C THR A 99 -9.92 4.51 9.05
N ILE A 100 -9.37 5.69 9.28
CA ILE A 100 -8.26 5.90 10.23
C ILE A 100 -8.77 6.80 11.36
N ALA A 101 -8.70 6.31 12.60
CA ALA A 101 -9.07 7.08 13.77
C ALA A 101 -7.93 8.05 14.15
N ALA A 102 -8.24 9.34 14.27
CA ALA A 102 -7.29 10.34 14.74
C ALA A 102 -6.97 10.14 16.22
N ASN A 103 -5.71 10.37 16.60
CA ASN A 103 -5.22 10.22 17.98
C ASN A 103 -4.38 11.43 18.40
N GLY A 104 -5.04 12.58 18.50
CA GLY A 104 -4.40 13.84 18.84
C GLY A 104 -3.28 14.20 17.86
N THR A 105 -2.12 14.53 18.42
CA THR A 105 -0.90 14.85 17.64
C THR A 105 -0.12 13.64 17.15
N SER A 106 -0.56 12.42 17.47
CA SER A 106 0.11 11.21 17.01
C SER A 106 -0.19 10.95 15.54
N THR A 107 0.84 10.62 14.78
CA THR A 107 0.66 10.13 13.40
C THR A 107 0.10 8.71 13.44
N VAL A 108 -1.06 8.50 12.82
CA VAL A 108 -1.71 7.20 12.71
C VAL A 108 -1.64 6.74 11.26
N GLU A 109 -1.11 5.54 11.03
CA GLU A 109 -0.98 4.95 9.70
C GLU A 109 -2.17 4.02 9.41
N GLY A 110 -2.72 4.12 8.20
CA GLY A 110 -3.78 3.26 7.71
C GLY A 110 -3.34 1.83 7.43
N MET A 111 -4.31 1.04 6.97
CA MET A 111 -4.17 -0.40 6.73
C MET A 111 -4.23 -0.77 5.25
N ARG A 112 -4.53 0.18 4.36
CA ARG A 112 -4.60 -0.05 2.91
C ARG A 112 -3.63 0.84 2.13
N ALA A 113 -3.00 0.27 1.12
CA ALA A 113 -2.18 0.99 0.16
C ALA A 113 -3.05 1.61 -0.94
N PHE A 114 -2.89 2.92 -1.11
CA PHE A 114 -3.54 3.71 -2.15
C PHE A 114 -2.57 4.01 -3.28
N LYS A 115 -3.01 3.81 -4.51
CA LYS A 115 -2.37 4.34 -5.72
C LYS A 115 -2.92 5.72 -6.08
N THR A 116 -4.23 5.91 -5.90
CA THR A 116 -4.87 7.21 -6.05
C THR A 116 -5.75 7.48 -4.84
N VAL A 117 -5.94 8.77 -4.54
CA VAL A 117 -6.88 9.26 -3.53
C VAL A 117 -7.82 10.22 -4.23
N THR A 118 -9.13 9.98 -4.09
CA THR A 118 -10.17 10.76 -4.76
C THR A 118 -11.00 11.58 -3.78
N LYS A 119 -11.09 11.12 -2.52
CA LYS A 119 -11.84 11.83 -1.48
C LYS A 119 -11.27 11.56 -0.09
N ILE A 120 -11.26 12.59 0.74
CA ILE A 120 -10.92 12.51 2.16
C ILE A 120 -12.09 13.12 2.93
N THR A 121 -12.75 12.33 3.78
CA THR A 121 -13.81 12.80 4.67
C THR A 121 -13.24 12.96 6.08
N VAL A 122 -13.30 14.17 6.63
CA VAL A 122 -12.80 14.49 7.97
C VAL A 122 -13.95 14.72 8.98
N PRO A 123 -13.76 14.42 10.28
CA PRO A 123 -14.79 14.60 11.29
C PRO A 123 -14.93 16.06 11.71
N ALA A 124 -15.99 16.39 12.46
CA ALA A 124 -16.11 17.67 13.15
C ALA A 124 -14.97 17.88 14.16
N LYS A 125 -14.61 19.14 14.38
CA LYS A 125 -13.61 19.55 15.36
C LYS A 125 -14.07 19.24 16.79
N ALA A 126 -13.14 18.83 17.64
CA ALA A 126 -13.39 18.70 19.08
C ALA A 126 -13.07 20.01 19.82
N GLY A 127 -12.13 20.80 19.30
CA GLY A 127 -11.73 22.11 19.78
C GLY A 127 -11.58 23.14 18.67
N ALA A 128 -11.52 24.42 19.05
CA ALA A 128 -11.26 25.49 18.09
C ALA A 128 -9.86 25.33 17.48
N GLY A 129 -9.76 25.49 16.15
CA GLY A 129 -8.50 25.40 15.43
C GLY A 129 -8.01 23.99 15.12
N ASP A 130 -8.81 22.95 15.35
CA ASP A 130 -8.42 21.59 14.98
C ASP A 130 -8.27 21.43 13.47
N THR A 131 -7.18 20.79 13.09
CA THR A 131 -6.86 20.42 11.72
C THR A 131 -6.29 19.02 11.64
N ILE A 132 -6.44 18.37 10.48
CA ILE A 132 -5.83 17.08 10.18
C ILE A 132 -5.04 17.20 8.87
N SER A 133 -3.76 16.83 8.89
CA SER A 133 -2.97 16.66 7.66
C SER A 133 -2.98 15.19 7.22
N VAL A 134 -2.85 14.96 5.90
CA VAL A 134 -2.76 13.62 5.33
C VAL A 134 -1.42 13.44 4.63
N GLY A 135 -0.73 12.38 5.02
CA GLY A 135 0.61 12.04 4.59
C GLY A 135 0.72 10.63 4.02
N THR A 136 1.94 10.25 3.68
CA THR A 136 2.28 8.92 3.18
C THR A 136 3.01 8.12 4.25
N GLY A 137 2.53 6.90 4.50
CA GLY A 137 3.17 5.89 5.34
C GLY A 137 4.29 5.15 4.61
N LYS A 138 5.00 4.27 5.31
CA LYS A 138 6.16 3.53 4.73
C LYS A 138 5.85 2.07 4.38
N LYS A 139 4.60 1.63 4.53
CA LYS A 139 4.17 0.32 4.06
C LYS A 139 3.77 0.43 2.58
N LEU A 140 4.48 -0.29 1.72
CA LEU A 140 4.32 -0.24 0.27
C LEU A 140 3.33 -1.31 -0.19
N GLY A 141 2.41 -0.96 -1.09
CA GLY A 141 1.48 -1.88 -1.71
C GLY A 141 2.14 -2.66 -2.86
N LEU A 142 1.94 -3.97 -2.88
CA LEU A 142 2.38 -4.81 -4.00
C LEU A 142 1.38 -4.76 -5.16
N SER A 143 1.85 -5.14 -6.36
CA SER A 143 1.00 -5.26 -7.55
C SER A 143 0.27 -6.60 -7.65
N HIS A 144 0.65 -7.57 -6.81
CA HIS A 144 0.06 -8.90 -6.76
C HIS A 144 -0.39 -9.22 -5.33
N LYS A 145 -1.42 -10.06 -5.23
CA LYS A 145 -1.79 -10.68 -3.95
C LYS A 145 -0.79 -11.79 -3.69
N VAL A 146 -0.04 -11.66 -2.60
CA VAL A 146 0.85 -12.72 -2.14
C VAL A 146 0.10 -13.45 -1.02
N TYR A 147 -0.07 -14.76 -1.15
CA TYR A 147 -0.91 -15.52 -0.21
C TYR A 147 -0.14 -16.01 1.03
N ASN A 148 1.20 -16.06 0.95
CA ASN A 148 2.05 -16.46 2.06
C ASN A 148 3.29 -15.55 2.10
N ALA A 149 3.61 -15.00 3.28
CA ALA A 149 4.77 -14.12 3.44
C ALA A 149 6.10 -14.81 3.09
N ALA A 150 6.18 -16.15 3.19
CA ALA A 150 7.34 -16.92 2.79
C ALA A 150 7.61 -16.89 1.27
N CYS A 151 6.64 -16.47 0.46
CA CYS A 151 6.84 -16.26 -0.98
C CYS A 151 7.70 -15.03 -1.28
N LEU A 152 7.95 -14.13 -0.31
CA LEU A 152 8.90 -13.03 -0.45
C LEU A 152 10.33 -13.52 -0.19
N LEU A 153 11.08 -13.73 -1.27
CA LEU A 153 12.38 -14.39 -1.23
C LEU A 153 13.52 -13.40 -0.97
N VAL A 154 13.46 -12.24 -1.61
CA VAL A 154 14.53 -11.22 -1.56
C VAL A 154 13.94 -9.88 -1.20
N LYS A 155 14.61 -9.19 -0.28
CA LYS A 155 14.25 -7.86 0.22
C LYS A 155 15.50 -7.02 0.26
N LEU A 156 15.65 -6.11 -0.70
CA LEU A 156 16.77 -5.18 -0.72
C LEU A 156 16.27 -3.75 -0.58
N PHE A 157 17.04 -2.95 0.15
CA PHE A 157 16.92 -1.51 0.20
C PHE A 157 18.27 -0.88 -0.13
N ASN A 158 18.30 -0.14 -1.23
CA ASN A 158 19.49 0.49 -1.80
C ASN A 158 20.66 -0.50 -1.98
N GLY A 159 20.35 -1.71 -2.46
CA GLY A 159 21.33 -2.78 -2.70
C GLY A 159 21.70 -3.62 -1.47
N SER A 160 21.29 -3.25 -0.26
CA SER A 160 21.55 -3.99 0.97
C SER A 160 20.32 -4.78 1.42
N ALA A 161 20.51 -5.92 2.11
CA ALA A 161 19.39 -6.67 2.67
C ALA A 161 18.57 -5.83 3.66
N ASP A 162 17.25 -5.83 3.49
CA ASP A 162 16.29 -5.13 4.36
C ASP A 162 15.55 -6.14 5.26
N THR A 163 15.34 -5.77 6.51
CA THR A 163 14.65 -6.60 7.52
C THR A 163 13.14 -6.40 7.53
N GLY A 164 12.59 -5.63 6.59
CA GLY A 164 11.16 -5.39 6.45
C GLY A 164 10.34 -6.67 6.32
N THR A 165 9.06 -6.55 6.62
CA THR A 165 8.11 -7.68 6.66
C THR A 165 7.02 -7.52 5.61
N LEU A 166 6.47 -8.63 5.14
CA LEU A 166 5.32 -8.64 4.24
C LEU A 166 4.08 -9.06 5.01
N ALA A 167 3.08 -8.19 5.03
CA ALA A 167 1.72 -8.56 5.39
C ALA A 167 1.00 -9.08 4.13
N VAL A 168 0.35 -10.22 4.26
CA VAL A 168 -0.42 -10.88 3.19
C VAL A 168 -1.91 -10.83 3.48
N HIS A 169 -2.73 -10.71 2.43
CA HIS A 169 -4.19 -10.71 2.55
C HIS A 169 -4.86 -11.08 1.22
N SER A 170 -6.11 -11.51 1.27
CA SER A 170 -6.97 -11.71 0.10
C SER A 170 -7.33 -10.41 -0.65
N GLU A 171 -7.08 -9.25 -0.04
CA GLU A 171 -7.31 -7.92 -0.61
C GLU A 171 -5.97 -7.37 -1.07
N LEU A 172 -5.88 -6.91 -2.32
CA LEU A 172 -4.62 -6.43 -2.88
C LEU A 172 -4.07 -5.24 -2.10
N SER A 173 -4.93 -4.29 -1.73
CA SER A 173 -4.55 -3.10 -0.96
C SER A 173 -3.93 -3.40 0.42
N LYS A 174 -4.10 -4.62 0.96
CA LYS A 174 -3.53 -5.04 2.24
C LYS A 174 -2.28 -5.92 2.09
N ASN A 175 -1.82 -6.16 0.87
CA ASN A 175 -0.53 -6.79 0.62
C ASN A 175 0.55 -5.71 0.74
N LEU A 176 1.13 -5.63 1.93
CA LEU A 176 1.93 -4.50 2.37
C LEU A 176 3.34 -4.94 2.76
N PHE A 177 4.33 -4.44 2.04
CA PHE A 177 5.72 -4.53 2.45
C PHE A 177 6.05 -3.38 3.41
N ALA A 178 6.20 -3.70 4.69
CA ALA A 178 6.64 -2.78 5.73
C ALA A 178 8.16 -2.61 5.64
N LEU A 179 8.61 -1.63 4.85
CA LEU A 179 10.02 -1.30 4.66
C LEU A 179 10.67 -0.92 6.00
N ASN A 180 11.81 -1.54 6.32
CA ASN A 180 12.58 -1.15 7.50
C ASN A 180 13.38 0.13 7.22
N GLY A 181 14.06 0.20 6.08
CA GLY A 181 14.79 1.36 5.60
C GLY A 181 13.95 2.65 5.47
N THR A 182 14.65 3.78 5.31
CA THR A 182 14.03 5.11 5.19
C THR A 182 14.06 5.58 3.75
N PRO A 183 12.90 5.70 3.06
CA PRO A 183 12.83 6.14 1.68
C PRO A 183 13.23 7.61 1.53
N ASP A 184 13.81 7.98 0.39
CA ASP A 184 14.23 9.35 0.08
C ASP A 184 13.98 9.78 -1.38
N GLY A 185 13.28 8.95 -2.16
CA GLY A 185 13.03 9.18 -3.59
C GLY A 185 14.17 8.72 -4.51
N THR A 186 15.32 8.32 -3.95
CA THR A 186 16.48 7.84 -4.72
C THR A 186 16.86 6.41 -4.36
N LYS A 187 16.72 6.02 -3.10
CA LYS A 187 16.99 4.66 -2.63
C LYS A 187 15.91 3.71 -3.14
N VAL A 188 16.38 2.67 -3.82
CA VAL A 188 15.52 1.68 -4.45
C VAL A 188 15.12 0.60 -3.43
N VAL A 189 13.82 0.30 -3.38
CA VAL A 189 13.27 -0.92 -2.82
C VAL A 189 13.19 -1.95 -3.94
N ASP A 190 13.84 -3.09 -3.72
CA ASP A 190 13.93 -4.17 -4.69
C ASP A 190 13.48 -5.49 -4.04
N LEU A 191 12.36 -6.03 -4.51
CA LEU A 191 11.72 -7.22 -3.95
C LEU A 191 11.57 -8.30 -5.04
N PHE A 192 11.87 -9.54 -4.66
CA PHE A 192 11.59 -10.70 -5.48
C PHE A 192 10.66 -11.65 -4.72
N TYR A 193 9.52 -11.97 -5.33
CA TYR A 193 8.52 -12.83 -4.70
C TYR A 193 7.83 -13.73 -5.71
N ILE A 194 7.38 -14.89 -5.22
CA ILE A 194 6.63 -15.86 -6.01
C ILE A 194 5.19 -15.37 -6.21
N VAL A 195 4.68 -15.50 -7.43
CA VAL A 195 3.29 -15.22 -7.82
C VAL A 195 2.65 -16.40 -8.54
#